data_AF-A0A7C5TKI4-F1
#
_entry.id   AF-A0A7C5TKI4-F1
#
_cell.length_a   1.000
_cell.length_b   1.000
_cell.length_c   1.000
_cell.angle_alpha   90.00
_cell.angle_beta   90.00
_cell.angle_gamma   90.00
#
_symmetry.space_group_name_H-M   'P 1'
#
loop_
_entity.id
_entity.type
_entity.pdbx_description
1 polymer ?
#
loop_
_entity_poly.entity_id
_entity_poly.type
_entity_poly.pdbx_seq_one_letter_code
_entity_poly.pdbx_strand_id
1 'polypeptide(L)'
;WITDTDEIYTAEVTFFQLVMILNYLTKEDERTILRKLAEAFEGLNVEFVHLEPYELTEVYETARRNGLDFEDAVHYYCSRKVNAETISNDSDLKKLGAKF
;
A
#
# COMPACT_ATOMS: atom_id res chain seq x y z
N TRP A 1 20.03 -3.90 12.16
CA TRP A 1 20.58 -4.24 10.84
C TRP A 1 19.41 -4.20 9.88
N ILE A 2 19.31 -3.16 9.06
CA ILE A 2 18.39 -3.15 7.93
C ILE A 2 19.16 -3.87 6.82
N THR A 3 18.65 -5.01 6.39
CA THR A 3 19.14 -5.68 5.18
C THR A 3 18.48 -4.97 4.01
N ASP A 4 19.27 -4.33 3.16
CA ASP A 4 18.76 -3.79 1.89
C ASP A 4 18.41 -4.99 0.99
N THR A 5 17.12 -5.16 0.72
CA THR A 5 16.59 -6.16 -0.23
C THR A 5 15.88 -5.44 -1.37
N ASP A 6 15.86 -6.05 -2.55
CA ASP A 6 15.09 -5.57 -3.71
C ASP A 6 13.61 -6.02 -3.65
N GLU A 7 13.14 -6.48 -2.48
CA GLU A 7 11.78 -6.97 -2.30
C GLU A 7 10.80 -5.79 -2.22
N ILE A 8 9.74 -5.86 -3.03
CA ILE A 8 8.74 -4.80 -3.13
C ILE A 8 7.46 -5.30 -2.47
N TYR A 9 6.97 -4.54 -1.50
CA TYR A 9 5.73 -4.87 -0.78
C TYR A 9 4.64 -3.86 -1.07
N THR A 10 3.39 -4.31 -0.99
CA THR A 10 2.23 -3.42 -0.95
C THR A 10 1.10 -4.02 -0.14
N ALA A 11 0.22 -3.19 0.42
CA ALA A 11 -1.00 -3.68 1.05
C ALA A 11 -1.95 -4.25 -0.02
N GLU A 12 -2.71 -5.29 0.31
CA GLU A 12 -3.70 -5.88 -0.61
C GLU A 12 -4.72 -4.85 -1.13
N VAL A 13 -5.07 -3.86 -0.30
CA VAL A 13 -6.00 -2.78 -0.65
C VAL A 13 -5.48 -1.91 -1.81
N THR A 14 -4.16 -1.78 -1.98
CA THR A 14 -3.55 -0.98 -3.05
C THR A 14 -4.03 -1.45 -4.42
N PHE A 15 -4.11 -2.76 -4.63
CA PHE A 15 -4.53 -3.31 -5.92
C PHE A 15 -5.97 -2.90 -6.26
N PHE A 16 -6.88 -2.99 -5.28
CA PHE A 16 -8.26 -2.56 -5.44
C PHE A 16 -8.36 -1.05 -5.70
N GLN A 17 -7.60 -0.24 -4.97
CA GLN A 17 -7.57 1.21 -5.16
C GLN A 17 -7.10 1.59 -6.57
N LEU A 18 -6.04 0.94 -7.07
CA LEU A 18 -5.54 1.17 -8.42
C LEU A 18 -6.59 0.84 -9.48
N VAL A 19 -7.36 -0.25 -9.31
CA VAL A 19 -8.46 -0.58 -10.24
C VAL A 19 -9.48 0.57 -10.29
N MET A 20 -9.92 1.04 -9.14
CA MET A 20 -10.91 2.12 -9.03
C MET A 20 -10.41 3.44 -9.61
N ILE A 21 -9.17 3.83 -9.24
CA ILE A 21 -8.54 5.08 -9.70
C ILE A 21 -8.32 5.04 -11.21
N LEU A 22 -7.74 3.96 -11.73
CA LEU A 22 -7.46 3.83 -13.17
C LEU A 22 -8.76 3.79 -13.97
N ASN A 23 -9.76 3.04 -13.53
CA ASN A 23 -11.07 3.02 -14.20
C ASN A 23 -11.68 4.42 -14.28
N TYR A 24 -11.63 5.15 -13.15
CA TYR A 24 -12.13 6.51 -13.11
C TYR A 24 -11.38 7.45 -14.06
N LEU A 25 -10.05 7.38 -14.11
CA LEU A 25 -9.21 8.30 -14.89
C LEU A 25 -9.17 7.96 -16.39
N THR A 26 -9.07 6.69 -16.74
CA THR A 26 -8.85 6.26 -18.13
C THR A 26 -10.14 5.86 -18.86
N LYS A 27 -11.21 5.58 -18.11
CA LYS A 27 -12.47 5.00 -18.61
C LYS A 27 -12.28 3.63 -19.30
N GLU A 28 -11.15 2.96 -19.06
CA GLU A 28 -10.93 1.59 -19.50
C GLU A 28 -11.79 0.61 -18.70
N ASP A 29 -12.13 -0.52 -19.30
CA ASP A 29 -12.88 -1.57 -18.61
C ASP A 29 -12.05 -2.20 -17.48
N GLU A 30 -12.73 -2.59 -16.40
CA GLU A 30 -12.10 -3.16 -15.20
C GLU A 30 -11.26 -4.40 -15.52
N ARG A 31 -11.70 -5.25 -16.46
CA ARG A 31 -10.97 -6.47 -16.84
C ARG A 31 -9.62 -6.15 -17.49
N THR A 32 -9.58 -5.15 -18.37
CA THR A 32 -8.33 -4.65 -18.96
C THR A 32 -7.40 -4.08 -17.91
N ILE A 33 -7.92 -3.29 -16.97
CA ILE A 33 -7.12 -2.71 -15.87
C ILE A 33 -6.57 -3.80 -14.96
N LEU A 34 -7.41 -4.75 -14.53
CA LEU A 34 -7.01 -5.89 -13.71
C LEU A 34 -5.86 -6.67 -14.35
N ARG A 35 -5.95 -6.96 -15.66
CA ARG A 35 -4.89 -7.64 -16.40
C ARG A 35 -3.59 -6.85 -16.40
N LYS A 36 -3.63 -5.54 -16.71
CA LYS A 36 -2.44 -4.69 -16.73
C LYS A 36 -1.79 -4.57 -15.35
N LEU A 37 -2.59 -4.44 -14.29
CA LEU A 37 -2.08 -4.38 -12.91
C LEU A 37 -1.47 -5.71 -12.49
N ALA A 38 -2.11 -6.84 -12.77
CA ALA A 38 -1.56 -8.17 -12.49
C ALA A 38 -0.22 -8.38 -13.21
N GLU A 39 -0.16 -8.09 -14.52
CA GLU A 39 1.08 -8.18 -15.31
C GLU A 39 2.20 -7.27 -14.73
N ALA A 40 1.85 -6.06 -14.28
CA ALA A 40 2.82 -5.13 -13.69
C ALA A 40 3.32 -5.60 -12.32
N PHE A 41 2.44 -6.08 -11.44
CA PHE A 41 2.80 -6.53 -10.10
C PHE A 41 3.63 -7.82 -10.16
N GLU A 42 3.26 -8.77 -11.02
CA GLU A 42 4.04 -9.97 -11.29
C GLU A 42 5.41 -9.63 -11.90
N GLY A 43 5.45 -8.72 -12.89
CA GLY A 43 6.69 -8.30 -13.53
C GLY A 43 7.67 -7.58 -12.59
N LEU A 44 7.17 -6.96 -11.52
CA LEU A 44 7.95 -6.29 -10.48
C LEU A 44 8.20 -7.17 -9.24
N ASN A 45 7.69 -8.41 -9.22
CA ASN A 45 7.71 -9.30 -8.05
C ASN A 45 7.19 -8.63 -6.77
N VAL A 46 6.03 -7.96 -6.86
CA VAL A 46 5.40 -7.30 -5.71
C VAL A 46 4.74 -8.34 -4.81
N GLU A 47 5.10 -8.34 -3.54
CA GLU A 47 4.47 -9.14 -2.50
C GLU A 47 3.34 -8.38 -1.80
N PHE A 48 2.22 -9.07 -1.56
CA PHE A 48 1.09 -8.50 -0.85
C PHE A 48 1.20 -8.74 0.65
N VAL A 49 1.08 -7.66 1.42
CA VAL A 49 0.98 -7.73 2.88
C VAL A 49 -0.49 -7.94 3.25
N HIS A 50 -0.81 -9.14 3.71
CA HIS A 50 -2.13 -9.48 4.22
C HIS A 50 -2.39 -8.87 5.59
N LEU A 51 -3.63 -8.41 5.82
CA LEU A 51 -4.11 -7.96 7.13
C LEU A 51 -5.22 -8.89 7.63
N GLU A 52 -5.00 -9.44 8.81
CA GLU A 52 -6.01 -10.18 9.54
C GLU A 52 -7.05 -9.22 10.13
N PRO A 53 -8.32 -9.64 10.27
CA PRO A 53 -9.38 -8.75 10.79
C PRO A 53 -9.08 -8.13 12.16
N TYR A 54 -8.37 -8.84 13.03
CA TYR A 54 -8.02 -8.31 14.36
C TYR A 54 -6.99 -7.17 14.30
N GLU A 55 -6.15 -7.13 13.25
CA GLU A 55 -5.14 -6.08 13.05
C GLU A 55 -5.80 -4.74 12.70
N LEU A 56 -7.04 -4.73 12.21
CA LEU A 56 -7.78 -3.50 11.89
C LEU A 56 -7.98 -2.59 13.11
N THR A 57 -8.04 -3.16 14.32
CA THR A 57 -8.06 -2.36 15.56
C THR A 57 -6.74 -1.61 15.75
N GLU A 58 -5.61 -2.26 15.47
CA GLU A 58 -4.28 -1.63 15.57
C GLU A 58 -4.05 -0.62 14.43
N VAL A 59 -4.60 -0.87 13.24
CA VAL A 59 -4.62 0.11 12.14
C VAL A 59 -5.39 1.36 12.56
N TYR A 60 -6.56 1.20 13.18
CA TYR A 60 -7.34 2.33 13.69
C TYR A 60 -6.57 3.14 14.74
N GLU A 61 -5.92 2.47 15.70
CA GLU A 61 -5.10 3.15 16.70
C GLU A 61 -3.86 3.82 16.06
N THR A 62 -3.29 3.21 15.03
CA THR A 62 -2.21 3.79 14.23
C THR A 62 -2.65 5.08 13.54
N ALA A 63 -3.84 5.09 12.93
CA ALA A 63 -4.43 6.29 12.33
C ALA A 63 -4.53 7.42 13.37
N ARG A 64 -5.12 7.12 14.53
CA ARG A 64 -5.30 8.10 15.62
C ARG A 64 -3.99 8.65 16.17
N ARG A 65 -2.99 7.79 16.39
CA ARG A 65 -1.70 8.20 16.99
C ARG A 65 -0.90 9.10 16.05
N ASN A 66 -1.01 8.88 14.75
CA ASN A 66 -0.21 9.58 13.75
C ASN A 66 -0.99 10.67 13.00
N GLY A 67 -2.30 10.81 13.25
CA GLY A 67 -3.15 11.77 12.55
C GLY A 67 -3.34 11.44 11.07
N LEU A 68 -3.27 10.14 10.71
CA LEU A 68 -3.50 9.65 9.36
C LEU A 68 -5.00 9.39 9.14
N ASP A 69 -5.43 9.43 7.89
CA ASP A 69 -6.68 8.75 7.54
C ASP A 69 -6.52 7.23 7.65
N PHE A 70 -7.64 6.50 7.55
CA PHE A 70 -7.61 5.05 7.75
C PHE A 70 -6.87 4.32 6.62
N GLU A 71 -6.91 4.85 5.39
CA GLU A 71 -6.24 4.26 4.24
C GLU A 71 -4.71 4.40 4.38
N ASP A 72 -4.23 5.59 4.68
CA ASP A 72 -2.81 5.84 4.93
C ASP A 72 -2.31 5.03 6.13
N ALA A 73 -3.15 4.86 7.16
CA ALA A 73 -2.82 4.02 8.30
C ALA A 73 -2.70 2.54 7.93
N VAL A 74 -3.49 2.02 6.99
CA VAL A 74 -3.33 0.65 6.47
C VAL A 74 -1.95 0.51 5.83
N HIS A 75 -1.60 1.41 4.91
CA HIS A 75 -0.31 1.36 4.21
C HIS A 75 0.87 1.50 5.17
N TYR A 76 0.78 2.45 6.10
CA TYR A 76 1.81 2.65 7.11
C TYR A 76 1.95 1.42 8.01
N TYR A 77 0.85 0.88 8.54
CA TYR A 77 0.87 -0.31 9.38
C TYR A 77 1.47 -1.52 8.65
N CYS A 78 1.07 -1.78 7.40
CA CYS A 78 1.62 -2.85 6.57
C CYS A 78 3.14 -2.73 6.41
N SER A 79 3.67 -1.52 6.15
CA SER A 79 5.12 -1.32 6.04
C SER A 79 5.85 -1.64 7.35
N ARG A 80 5.27 -1.30 8.50
CA ARG A 80 5.83 -1.63 9.82
C ARG A 80 5.78 -3.13 10.11
N LYS A 81 4.71 -3.82 9.70
CA LYS A 81 4.52 -5.26 9.89
C LYS A 81 5.63 -6.08 9.23
N VAL A 82 6.07 -5.67 8.04
CA VAL A 82 7.17 -6.33 7.31
C VAL A 82 8.53 -5.64 7.48
N ASN A 83 8.60 -4.60 8.32
CA ASN A 83 9.80 -3.78 8.54
C ASN A 83 10.41 -3.24 7.22
N ALA A 84 9.55 -2.83 6.30
CA ALA A 84 9.93 -2.22 5.03
C ALA A 84 9.99 -0.70 5.12
N GLU A 85 10.77 -0.10 4.22
CA GLU A 85 10.74 1.33 3.98
C GLU A 85 9.47 1.72 3.24
N THR A 86 8.83 2.82 3.65
CA THR A 86 7.66 3.37 2.97
C THR A 86 8.11 4.27 1.82
N ILE A 87 7.66 3.97 0.59
CA ILE A 87 7.77 4.89 -0.55
C ILE A 87 6.40 5.53 -0.77
N SER A 88 6.29 6.84 -0.64
CA SER A 88 5.02 7.54 -0.85
C SER A 88 5.21 9.00 -1.25
N ASN A 89 4.33 9.46 -2.13
CA ASN A 89 4.22 10.87 -2.49
C ASN A 89 3.36 11.66 -1.50
N ASP A 90 2.63 10.97 -0.64
CA ASP A 90 1.73 11.57 0.35
C ASP A 90 2.51 12.38 1.40
N SER A 91 2.02 13.59 1.68
CA SER A 91 2.69 14.52 2.59
C SER A 91 2.60 14.10 4.06
N ASP A 92 1.55 13.40 4.46
CA ASP A 92 1.36 12.92 5.82
C ASP A 92 2.26 11.70 6.09
N LEU A 93 2.38 10.79 5.12
CA LEU A 93 3.33 9.67 5.22
C LEU A 93 4.81 10.13 5.17
N LYS A 94 5.13 11.20 4.43
CA LYS A 94 6.48 11.80 4.44
C LYS A 94 6.87 12.35 5.81
N LYS A 95 5.94 12.90 6.59
CA LYS A 95 6.19 13.34 7.98
C LYS A 95 6.59 12.17 8.88
N LEU A 96 6.22 10.94 8.51
CA LEU A 96 6.54 9.70 9.20
C LEU A 96 7.79 9.00 8.64
N GLY A 97 8.50 9.63 7.70
CA GLY A 97 9.77 9.14 7.17
C GLY A 97 9.67 8.38 5.85
N ALA A 98 8.53 8.43 5.15
CA ALA A 98 8.43 7.87 3.80
C ALA A 98 9.39 8.58 2.82
N LYS A 99 10.02 7.81 1.93
CA LYS A 99 10.89 8.32 0.85
C LYS A 99 10.10 8.57 -0.44
N PHE A 100 10.76 9.24 -1.39
CA PHE A 100 10.28 9.58 -2.73
C PHE A 100 11.17 8.93 -3.78
#